data_AF-A0A5E4IFQ8-F1
#
_entry.id   AF-A0A5E4IFQ8-F1
#
_cell.length_a   1.000
_cell.length_b   1.000
_cell.length_c   1.000
_cell.angle_alpha   90.00
_cell.angle_beta   90.00
_cell.angle_gamma   90.00
#
_symmetry.space_group_name_H-M   'P 1'
#
loop_
_entity.id
_entity.type
_entity.pdbx_description
1 polymer ?
#
loop_
_entity_poly.entity_id
_entity_poly.type
_entity_poly.pdbx_seq_one_letter_code
_entity_poly.pdbx_strand_id
1 'polypeptide(L)'
;MGLTATLEREDGLHSELTRLVGGKVFEKRVKDLTGTHLSSFRVEKIAVELTDEEQEEYEKNQKVFSDYLARINLTIRSPSDFQKLVMRSGRDPGARRALIARNKAREIAYNSVSKMGKLSEILKRHSGGKIFIFTEHNKLVHRISRQFLIPSITYRTPGKERSEILDRFRSGIYRAVVTSKVLDEGIDVPDADVGIILSGTGSQRAFIQRLGRILRKKEGKEAVLYEIVSSETSEVNTARRRKRPLKQ
;
A
#
# COMPACT_ATOMS: atom_id res chain seq x y z
N MET A 1 24.73 18.59 5.46
CA MET A 1 23.54 18.56 6.34
C MET A 1 22.50 17.63 5.72
N GLY A 2 22.06 16.58 6.42
CA GLY A 2 21.06 15.63 5.92
C GLY A 2 19.68 15.89 6.55
N LEU A 3 18.62 15.80 5.74
CA LEU A 3 17.23 15.96 6.19
C LEU A 3 16.44 14.72 5.82
N THR A 4 15.76 14.09 6.77
CA THR A 4 14.88 12.94 6.51
C THR A 4 13.71 12.92 7.49
N ALA A 5 12.54 12.50 7.01
CA ALA A 5 11.38 12.24 7.85
C ALA A 5 11.36 10.81 8.41
N THR A 6 12.16 9.90 7.86
CA THR A 6 12.24 8.49 8.22
C THR A 6 13.69 8.05 8.19
N LEU A 7 14.35 8.05 9.36
CA LEU A 7 15.76 7.66 9.48
C LEU A 7 15.94 6.14 9.40
N GLU A 8 15.07 5.38 10.06
CA GLU A 8 15.15 3.92 10.06
C GLU A 8 14.78 3.35 8.69
N ARG A 9 15.61 2.42 8.23
CA ARG A 9 15.42 1.68 6.98
C ARG A 9 15.33 0.19 7.29
N GLU A 10 14.45 -0.52 6.60
CA GLU A 10 14.28 -1.97 6.71
C GLU A 10 15.56 -2.76 6.34
N ASP A 11 16.48 -2.14 5.59
CA ASP A 11 17.75 -2.72 5.16
C ASP A 11 18.92 -2.49 6.15
N GLY A 12 18.70 -1.75 7.24
CA GLY A 12 19.74 -1.49 8.25
C GLY A 12 20.84 -0.50 7.84
N LEU A 13 20.84 -0.01 6.60
CA LEU A 13 21.89 0.87 6.05
C LEU A 13 21.90 2.28 6.65
N HIS A 14 20.88 2.64 7.43
CA HIS A 14 20.83 3.90 8.16
C HIS A 14 21.94 4.04 9.22
N SER A 15 22.55 2.92 9.64
CA SER A 15 23.72 2.90 10.53
C SER A 15 24.95 3.59 9.91
N GLU A 16 25.13 3.50 8.59
CA GLU A 16 26.24 4.14 7.86
C GLU A 16 26.14 5.68 7.81
N LEU A 17 24.95 6.24 8.07
CA LEU A 17 24.74 7.70 8.02
C LEU A 17 25.63 8.44 9.01
N THR A 18 25.91 7.83 10.17
CA THR A 18 26.81 8.40 11.19
C THR A 18 28.22 8.64 10.63
N ARG A 19 28.73 7.72 9.80
CA ARG A 19 30.05 7.82 9.17
C ARG A 19 30.03 8.76 7.96
N LEU A 20 28.97 8.71 7.16
CA LEU A 20 28.88 9.43 5.88
C LEU A 20 28.52 10.91 6.02
N VAL A 21 27.59 11.24 6.93
CA VAL A 21 26.99 12.58 7.04
C VAL A 21 27.09 13.13 8.46
N GLY A 22 27.28 12.25 9.45
CA GLY A 22 27.28 12.58 10.87
C GLY A 22 26.06 11.99 11.58
N GLY A 23 26.14 11.96 12.92
CA GLY A 23 25.05 11.44 13.77
C GLY A 23 23.78 12.30 13.73
N LYS A 24 22.69 11.74 14.28
CA LYS A 24 21.41 12.45 14.43
C LYS A 24 21.57 13.59 15.44
N VAL A 25 21.55 14.84 14.96
CA VAL A 25 21.68 16.05 15.81
C VAL A 25 20.35 16.58 16.32
N PHE A 26 19.25 16.30 15.62
CA PHE A 26 17.90 16.72 15.99
C PHE A 26 16.87 15.71 15.51
N GLU A 27 15.87 15.42 16.33
CA GLU A 27 14.73 14.58 15.98
C GLU A 27 13.47 15.16 16.59
N LYS A 28 12.40 15.21 15.81
CA LYS A 28 11.06 15.51 16.30
C LYS A 28 10.13 14.39 15.91
N ARG A 29 9.53 13.69 16.89
CA ARG A 29 8.64 12.57 16.61
C ARG A 29 7.25 13.08 16.30
N VAL A 30 6.47 12.28 15.59
CA VAL A 30 5.08 12.60 15.20
C VAL A 30 4.21 12.91 16.43
N LYS A 31 4.45 12.22 17.55
CA LYS A 31 3.79 12.48 18.85
C LYS A 31 4.10 13.86 19.44
N ASP A 32 5.21 14.46 19.04
CA ASP A 32 5.65 15.80 19.47
C ASP A 32 5.09 16.90 18.54
N LEU A 33 4.36 16.50 17.49
CA LEU A 33 3.68 17.36 16.51
C LEU A 33 2.15 17.23 16.55
N THR A 34 1.62 16.28 17.34
CA THR A 34 0.19 16.16 17.62
C THR A 34 -0.28 17.37 18.42
N GLY A 35 -1.14 18.17 17.80
CA GLY A 35 -1.65 19.44 18.34
C GLY A 35 -1.48 20.63 17.42
N THR A 36 -0.48 20.63 16.52
CA THR A 36 -0.19 21.78 15.64
C THR A 36 -0.27 21.49 14.14
N HIS A 37 0.12 20.30 13.64
CA HIS A 37 0.23 20.06 12.18
C HIS A 37 -0.27 18.71 11.64
N LEU A 38 -0.65 17.74 12.48
CA LEU A 38 -1.32 16.53 12.00
C LEU A 38 -2.85 16.70 12.07
N SER A 39 -3.53 16.50 10.95
CA SER A 39 -4.98 16.42 10.94
C SER A 39 -5.43 15.18 11.72
N SER A 40 -6.49 15.32 12.51
CA SER A 40 -7.19 14.18 13.12
C SER A 40 -7.97 13.46 12.01
N PHE A 41 -7.53 12.28 11.60
CA PHE A 41 -8.28 11.40 10.70
C PHE A 41 -8.55 10.05 11.38
N ARG A 42 -9.71 9.47 11.09
CA ARG A 42 -10.08 8.14 11.56
C ARG A 42 -9.60 7.07 10.58
N VAL A 43 -8.99 6.00 11.08
CA VAL A 43 -8.60 4.85 10.26
C VAL A 43 -9.62 3.73 10.43
N GLU A 44 -10.25 3.32 9.32
CA GLU A 44 -11.18 2.19 9.25
C GLU A 44 -10.57 1.05 8.45
N LYS A 45 -10.38 -0.10 9.10
CA LYS A 45 -9.88 -1.31 8.44
C LYS A 45 -11.03 -2.18 8.03
N ILE A 46 -11.08 -2.52 6.74
CA ILE A 46 -12.11 -3.38 6.18
C ILE A 46 -11.42 -4.63 5.64
N ALA A 47 -11.73 -5.76 6.28
CA ALA A 47 -11.35 -7.06 5.78
C ALA A 47 -12.43 -7.53 4.79
N VAL A 48 -12.02 -7.99 3.61
CA VAL A 48 -12.91 -8.58 2.61
C VAL A 48 -12.48 -10.01 2.31
N GLU A 49 -13.43 -10.92 2.25
CA GLU A 49 -13.17 -12.33 1.92
C GLU A 49 -13.01 -12.49 0.40
N LEU A 50 -12.14 -13.42 0.00
CA LEU A 50 -12.06 -13.84 -1.39
C LEU A 50 -13.35 -14.59 -1.77
N THR A 51 -13.75 -14.53 -3.03
CA THR A 51 -14.84 -15.41 -3.51
C THR A 51 -14.36 -16.87 -3.50
N ASP A 52 -15.29 -17.83 -3.51
CA ASP A 52 -14.94 -19.25 -3.53
C ASP A 52 -14.00 -19.60 -4.71
N GLU A 53 -14.29 -19.06 -5.90
CA GLU A 53 -13.46 -19.21 -7.10
C GLU A 53 -12.05 -18.60 -6.92
N GLU A 54 -11.96 -17.40 -6.32
CA GLU A 54 -10.68 -16.74 -6.04
C GLU A 54 -9.88 -17.51 -4.98
N GLN A 55 -10.57 -18.06 -3.97
CA GLN A 55 -9.97 -18.83 -2.90
C GLN A 55 -9.40 -20.14 -3.44
N GLU A 56 -10.14 -20.87 -4.26
CA GLU A 56 -9.66 -22.10 -4.89
C GLU A 56 -8.41 -21.85 -5.76
N GLU A 57 -8.43 -20.80 -6.59
CA GLU A 57 -7.28 -20.47 -7.44
C GLU A 57 -6.08 -19.98 -6.59
N TYR A 58 -6.34 -19.24 -5.52
CA TYR A 58 -5.32 -18.81 -4.56
C TYR A 58 -4.63 -20.01 -3.92
N GLU A 59 -5.40 -20.95 -3.38
CA GLU A 59 -4.92 -22.15 -2.68
C GLU A 59 -4.13 -23.05 -3.63
N LYS A 60 -4.61 -23.25 -4.85
CA LYS A 60 -3.90 -24.02 -5.88
C LYS A 60 -2.52 -23.45 -6.16
N ASN A 61 -2.42 -22.13 -6.32
CA ASN A 61 -1.15 -21.45 -6.57
C ASN A 61 -0.24 -21.43 -5.33
N GLN A 62 -0.81 -21.27 -4.13
CA GLN A 62 -0.06 -21.38 -2.89
C GLN A 62 0.51 -22.77 -2.68
N LYS A 63 -0.26 -23.81 -2.97
CA LYS A 63 0.18 -25.20 -2.85
C LYS A 63 1.39 -25.49 -3.73
N VAL A 64 1.37 -25.05 -4.99
CA VAL A 64 2.54 -25.18 -5.89
C VAL A 64 3.78 -24.52 -5.31
N PHE A 65 3.62 -23.38 -4.63
CA PHE A 65 4.73 -22.67 -4.01
C PHE A 65 5.22 -23.38 -2.73
N SER A 66 4.31 -23.78 -1.83
CA SER A 66 4.65 -24.47 -0.59
C SER A 66 5.28 -25.83 -0.83
N ASP A 67 4.76 -26.61 -1.78
CA ASP A 67 5.26 -27.94 -2.12
C ASP A 67 6.69 -27.86 -2.65
N TYR A 68 6.98 -26.85 -3.48
CA TYR A 68 8.35 -26.62 -3.96
C TYR A 68 9.30 -26.25 -2.81
N LEU A 69 8.88 -25.35 -1.91
CA LEU A 69 9.70 -24.96 -0.74
C LEU A 69 9.98 -26.15 0.18
N ALA A 70 8.97 -27.00 0.43
CA ALA A 70 9.11 -28.23 1.19
C ALA A 70 10.10 -29.19 0.53
N ARG A 71 10.01 -29.39 -0.80
CA ARG A 71 10.93 -30.25 -1.55
C ARG A 71 12.39 -29.84 -1.43
N ILE A 72 12.66 -28.53 -1.31
CA ILE A 72 14.02 -28.01 -1.16
C ILE A 72 14.41 -27.70 0.29
N ASN A 73 13.57 -28.05 1.26
CA ASN A 73 13.74 -27.76 2.68
C ASN A 73 14.06 -26.27 2.97
N LEU A 74 13.46 -25.35 2.21
CA LEU A 74 13.69 -23.91 2.36
C LEU A 74 12.52 -23.26 3.09
N THR A 75 12.79 -22.67 4.24
CA THR A 75 11.84 -21.77 4.92
C THR A 75 12.22 -20.33 4.67
N ILE A 76 11.32 -19.54 4.08
CA ILE A 76 11.58 -18.12 3.83
C ILE A 76 11.28 -17.33 5.10
N ARG A 77 12.32 -16.90 5.80
CA ARG A 77 12.20 -16.09 7.03
C ARG A 77 12.63 -14.64 6.81
N SER A 78 13.49 -14.42 5.82
CA SER A 78 14.08 -13.11 5.50
C SER A 78 13.93 -12.75 4.01
N PRO A 79 14.04 -11.45 3.67
CA PRO A 79 14.17 -11.02 2.27
C PRO A 79 15.34 -11.70 1.53
N SER A 80 16.46 -11.95 2.21
CA SER A 80 17.61 -12.65 1.63
C SER A 80 17.31 -14.11 1.26
N ASP A 81 16.47 -14.81 2.04
CA ASP A 81 16.05 -16.19 1.69
C ASP A 81 15.19 -16.20 0.43
N PHE A 82 14.33 -15.18 0.27
CA PHE A 82 13.55 -15.00 -0.94
C PHE A 82 14.45 -14.67 -2.15
N GLN A 83 15.48 -13.84 -1.97
CA GLN A 83 16.44 -13.54 -3.03
C GLN A 83 17.15 -14.80 -3.52
N LYS A 84 17.55 -15.71 -2.63
CA LYS A 84 18.13 -17.01 -3.01
C LYS A 84 17.18 -17.83 -3.89
N LEU A 85 15.88 -17.86 -3.57
CA LEU A 85 14.87 -18.53 -4.40
C LEU A 85 14.76 -17.87 -5.78
N VAL A 86 14.77 -16.54 -5.85
CA VAL A 86 14.73 -15.80 -7.12
C VAL A 86 15.95 -16.13 -7.97
N MET A 87 17.16 -16.14 -7.40
CA MET A 87 18.38 -16.52 -8.13
C MET A 87 18.29 -17.97 -8.64
N ARG A 88 17.76 -18.90 -7.83
CA ARG A 88 17.57 -20.30 -8.21
C ARG A 88 16.61 -20.46 -9.39
N SER A 89 15.62 -19.58 -9.53
CA SER A 89 14.64 -19.62 -10.64
C SER A 89 15.25 -19.47 -12.03
N GLY A 90 16.47 -18.96 -12.14
CA GLY A 90 17.20 -18.88 -13.41
C GLY A 90 17.71 -20.24 -13.92
N ARG A 91 17.87 -21.23 -13.04
CA ARG A 91 18.44 -22.55 -13.37
C ARG A 91 17.52 -23.73 -13.05
N ASP A 92 16.59 -23.55 -12.11
CA ASP A 92 15.63 -24.57 -11.69
C ASP A 92 14.22 -24.23 -12.21
N PRO A 93 13.68 -24.97 -13.20
CA PRO A 93 12.33 -24.77 -13.70
C PRO A 93 11.24 -24.89 -12.61
N GLY A 94 11.47 -25.72 -11.59
CA GLY A 94 10.58 -25.85 -10.43
C GLY A 94 10.57 -24.59 -9.58
N ALA A 95 11.74 -23.98 -9.32
CA ALA A 95 11.84 -22.70 -8.61
C ALA A 95 11.10 -21.59 -9.37
N ARG A 96 11.25 -21.56 -10.69
CA ARG A 96 10.55 -20.60 -11.57
C ARG A 96 9.04 -20.79 -11.49
N ARG A 97 8.55 -22.03 -11.58
CA ARG A 97 7.12 -22.35 -11.45
C ARG A 97 6.56 -21.91 -10.10
N ALA A 98 7.27 -22.20 -9.02
CA ALA A 98 6.89 -21.81 -7.66
C ALA A 98 6.81 -20.27 -7.53
N LEU A 99 7.80 -19.54 -8.06
CA LEU A 99 7.82 -18.08 -8.04
C LEU A 99 6.65 -17.46 -8.83
N ILE A 100 6.34 -18.03 -10.01
CA ILE A 100 5.19 -17.59 -10.82
C ILE A 100 3.88 -17.87 -10.09
N ALA A 101 3.70 -19.07 -9.51
CA ALA A 101 2.51 -19.44 -8.76
C ALA A 101 2.32 -18.50 -7.55
N ARG A 102 3.40 -18.22 -6.81
CA ARG A 102 3.38 -17.23 -5.74
C ARG A 102 2.90 -15.85 -6.20
N ASN A 103 3.40 -15.37 -7.35
CA ASN A 103 3.02 -14.08 -7.90
C ASN A 103 1.54 -14.07 -8.32
N LYS A 104 1.03 -15.16 -8.90
CA LYS A 104 -0.40 -15.32 -9.20
C LYS A 104 -1.28 -15.32 -7.96
N ALA A 105 -0.92 -16.09 -6.92
CA ALA A 105 -1.64 -16.09 -5.65
C ALA A 105 -1.72 -14.67 -5.05
N ARG A 106 -0.61 -13.93 -5.10
CA ARG A 106 -0.60 -12.50 -4.72
C ARG A 106 -1.51 -11.66 -5.60
N GLU A 107 -1.48 -11.85 -6.91
CA GLU A 107 -2.32 -11.10 -7.84
C GLU A 107 -3.81 -11.31 -7.57
N ILE A 108 -4.24 -12.54 -7.26
CA ILE A 108 -5.61 -12.88 -6.87
C ILE A 108 -5.99 -12.14 -5.57
N ALA A 109 -5.15 -12.26 -4.54
CA ALA A 109 -5.36 -11.58 -3.26
C ALA A 109 -5.52 -10.05 -3.42
N TYR A 110 -4.76 -9.46 -4.33
CA TYR A 110 -4.75 -8.00 -4.50
C TYR A 110 -5.87 -7.48 -5.41
N ASN A 111 -6.32 -8.28 -6.39
CA ASN A 111 -7.33 -7.89 -7.36
C ASN A 111 -8.71 -8.49 -7.10
N SER A 112 -8.96 -8.96 -5.88
CA SER A 112 -10.23 -9.59 -5.50
C SER A 112 -11.44 -8.74 -5.89
N VAL A 113 -12.45 -9.38 -6.47
CA VAL A 113 -13.75 -8.79 -6.80
C VAL A 113 -14.38 -8.16 -5.56
N SER A 114 -14.22 -8.77 -4.39
CA SER A 114 -14.72 -8.26 -3.11
C SER A 114 -14.12 -6.90 -2.74
N LYS A 115 -12.84 -6.65 -3.04
CA LYS A 115 -12.21 -5.32 -2.86
C LYS A 115 -12.86 -4.26 -3.74
N MET A 116 -13.19 -4.62 -4.98
CA MET A 116 -13.87 -3.71 -5.92
C MET A 116 -15.31 -3.42 -5.50
N GLY A 117 -16.03 -4.43 -5.00
CA GLY A 117 -17.36 -4.26 -4.40
C GLY A 117 -17.33 -3.28 -3.23
N LYS A 118 -16.40 -3.49 -2.28
CA LYS A 118 -16.25 -2.59 -1.13
C LYS A 118 -15.82 -1.18 -1.52
N LEU A 119 -14.91 -1.05 -2.50
CA LEU A 119 -14.54 0.24 -3.04
C LEU A 119 -15.77 0.99 -3.60
N SER A 120 -16.62 0.30 -4.36
CA SER A 120 -17.87 0.86 -4.89
C SER A 120 -18.79 1.39 -3.79
N GLU A 121 -18.95 0.64 -2.68
CA GLU A 121 -19.74 1.10 -1.52
C GLU A 121 -19.18 2.38 -0.89
N ILE A 122 -17.86 2.46 -0.71
CA ILE A 122 -17.20 3.63 -0.12
C ILE A 122 -17.31 4.84 -1.07
N LEU A 123 -17.12 4.63 -2.37
CA LEU A 123 -17.30 5.68 -3.38
C LEU A 123 -18.72 6.25 -3.38
N LYS A 124 -19.74 5.39 -3.25
CA LYS A 124 -21.15 5.83 -3.14
C LYS A 124 -21.40 6.60 -1.85
N ARG A 125 -20.95 6.07 -0.71
CA ARG A 125 -21.08 6.68 0.63
C ARG A 125 -20.46 8.08 0.66
N HIS A 126 -19.33 8.28 -0.02
CA HIS A 126 -18.57 9.52 -0.01
C HIS A 126 -18.64 10.28 -1.34
N SER A 127 -19.71 10.06 -2.12
CA SER A 127 -19.95 10.76 -3.40
C SER A 127 -19.94 12.28 -3.27
N GLY A 128 -20.21 12.82 -2.07
CA GLY A 128 -20.15 14.23 -1.70
C GLY A 128 -18.77 14.76 -1.28
N GLY A 129 -17.71 13.94 -1.28
CA GLY A 129 -16.34 14.32 -0.90
C GLY A 129 -15.34 14.24 -2.04
N LYS A 130 -14.10 14.68 -1.76
CA LYS A 130 -12.90 14.41 -2.56
C LYS A 130 -12.22 13.14 -2.04
N ILE A 131 -12.09 12.14 -2.91
CA ILE A 131 -11.58 10.81 -2.57
C ILE A 131 -10.24 10.58 -3.26
N PHE A 132 -9.23 10.15 -2.51
CA PHE A 132 -7.94 9.78 -3.07
C PHE A 132 -7.66 8.30 -2.83
N ILE A 133 -7.52 7.54 -3.90
CA ILE A 133 -7.37 6.08 -3.88
C ILE A 133 -5.93 5.71 -4.19
N PHE A 134 -5.36 4.85 -3.37
CA PHE A 134 -3.98 4.39 -3.46
C PHE A 134 -3.93 2.87 -3.52
N THR A 135 -3.08 2.36 -4.40
CA THR A 135 -2.75 0.93 -4.46
C THR A 135 -1.29 0.73 -4.89
N GLU A 136 -0.68 -0.39 -4.54
CA GLU A 136 0.67 -0.73 -5.01
C GLU A 136 0.67 -1.31 -6.44
N HIS A 137 -0.51 -1.63 -7.01
CA HIS A 137 -0.61 -2.37 -8.27
C HIS A 137 -1.18 -1.52 -9.41
N ASN A 138 -0.34 -1.25 -10.43
CA ASN A 138 -0.76 -0.52 -11.63
C ASN A 138 -1.95 -1.18 -12.36
N LYS A 139 -2.01 -2.51 -12.39
CA LYS A 139 -3.17 -3.22 -12.99
C LYS A 139 -4.48 -2.83 -12.29
N LEU A 140 -4.46 -2.73 -10.96
CA LEU A 140 -5.63 -2.35 -10.17
C LEU A 140 -5.98 -0.87 -10.36
N VAL A 141 -5.00 0.03 -10.45
CA VAL A 141 -5.21 1.44 -10.82
C VAL A 141 -6.01 1.55 -12.12
N HIS A 142 -5.55 0.87 -13.19
CA HIS A 142 -6.21 0.92 -14.48
C HIS A 142 -7.59 0.25 -14.46
N ARG A 143 -7.77 -0.82 -13.67
CA ARG A 143 -9.08 -1.46 -13.48
C ARG A 143 -10.08 -0.52 -12.82
N ILE A 144 -9.68 0.15 -11.74
CA ILE A 144 -10.49 1.15 -11.03
C ILE A 144 -10.84 2.30 -11.96
N SER A 145 -9.85 2.81 -12.69
CA SER A 145 -10.04 3.90 -13.64
C SER A 145 -11.08 3.57 -14.70
N ARG A 146 -10.98 2.39 -15.33
CA ARG A 146 -11.97 1.94 -16.34
C ARG A 146 -13.35 1.67 -15.75
N GLN A 147 -13.41 1.05 -14.57
CA GLN A 147 -14.68 0.61 -13.99
C GLN A 147 -15.49 1.77 -13.37
N PHE A 148 -14.82 2.74 -12.75
CA PHE A 148 -15.46 3.85 -12.05
C PHE A 148 -15.30 5.19 -12.77
N LEU A 149 -14.65 5.22 -13.94
CA LEU A 149 -14.36 6.42 -14.72
C LEU A 149 -13.58 7.47 -13.91
N ILE A 150 -12.65 6.97 -13.08
CA ILE A 150 -11.82 7.80 -12.21
C ILE A 150 -10.46 8.04 -12.91
N PRO A 151 -9.97 9.29 -13.00
CA PRO A 151 -8.64 9.57 -13.53
C PRO A 151 -7.55 8.80 -12.78
N SER A 152 -6.60 8.25 -13.53
CA SER A 152 -5.49 7.47 -12.95
C SER A 152 -4.13 8.12 -13.14
N ILE A 153 -3.30 8.07 -12.10
CA ILE A 153 -1.91 8.52 -12.14
C ILE A 153 -1.00 7.32 -11.86
N THR A 154 -0.12 7.00 -12.80
CA THR A 154 0.92 5.98 -12.66
C THR A 154 2.27 6.56 -13.05
N TYR A 155 3.35 5.76 -12.94
CA TYR A 155 4.68 6.16 -13.38
C TYR A 155 4.76 6.42 -14.90
N ARG A 156 3.79 5.91 -15.66
CA ARG A 156 3.69 6.11 -17.11
C ARG A 156 2.91 7.37 -17.48
N THR A 157 2.23 8.00 -16.52
CA THR A 157 1.44 9.22 -16.77
C THR A 157 2.40 10.39 -17.01
N PRO A 158 2.36 11.04 -18.20
CA PRO A 158 3.20 12.19 -18.50
C PRO A 158 3.01 13.33 -17.49
N GLY A 159 4.07 14.13 -17.28
CA GLY A 159 4.05 15.21 -16.29
C GLY A 159 2.94 16.24 -16.50
N LYS A 160 2.62 16.57 -17.75
CA LYS A 160 1.54 17.51 -18.11
C LYS A 160 0.17 16.94 -17.73
N GLU A 161 -0.14 15.70 -18.13
CA GLU A 161 -1.40 15.02 -17.80
C GLU A 161 -1.55 14.86 -16.29
N ARG A 162 -0.48 14.46 -15.60
CA ARG A 162 -0.48 14.34 -14.14
C ARG A 162 -0.83 15.66 -13.46
N SER A 163 -0.24 16.78 -13.90
CA SER A 163 -0.51 18.10 -13.33
C SER A 163 -1.96 18.51 -13.57
N GLU A 164 -2.48 18.29 -14.78
CA GLU A 164 -3.87 18.56 -15.13
C GLU A 164 -4.86 17.75 -14.26
N ILE A 165 -4.61 16.46 -14.04
CA ILE A 165 -5.44 15.62 -13.17
C ILE A 165 -5.45 16.17 -11.74
N LEU A 166 -4.28 16.51 -11.19
CA LEU A 166 -4.16 17.03 -9.83
C LEU A 166 -4.80 18.41 -9.68
N ASP A 167 -4.68 19.29 -10.67
CA ASP A 167 -5.29 20.62 -10.64
C ASP A 167 -6.82 20.54 -10.72
N ARG A 168 -7.36 19.66 -11.59
CA ARG A 168 -8.80 19.38 -11.65
C ARG A 168 -9.34 18.70 -10.39
N PHE A 169 -8.53 17.89 -9.71
CA PHE A 169 -8.88 17.35 -8.40
C PHE A 169 -8.85 18.43 -7.31
N ARG A 170 -7.86 19.34 -7.34
CA ARG A 170 -7.76 20.47 -6.41
C ARG A 170 -8.98 21.39 -6.51
N SER A 171 -9.40 21.73 -7.72
CA SER A 171 -10.59 22.56 -7.98
C SER A 171 -11.93 21.86 -7.73
N GLY A 172 -11.92 20.53 -7.56
CA GLY A 172 -13.13 19.74 -7.31
C GLY A 172 -13.88 19.30 -8.57
N ILE A 173 -13.36 19.60 -9.77
CA ILE A 173 -13.87 19.05 -11.05
C ILE A 173 -13.79 17.52 -11.01
N TYR A 174 -12.65 16.98 -10.57
CA TYR A 174 -12.52 15.57 -10.24
C TYR A 174 -12.76 15.35 -8.76
N ARG A 175 -13.76 14.52 -8.45
CA ARG A 175 -14.08 14.12 -7.08
C ARG A 175 -13.27 12.93 -6.59
N ALA A 176 -12.66 12.18 -7.50
CA ALA A 176 -11.82 11.05 -7.16
C ALA A 176 -10.60 11.00 -8.08
N VAL A 177 -9.48 10.52 -7.54
CA VAL A 177 -8.27 10.17 -8.30
C VAL A 177 -7.74 8.84 -7.74
N VAL A 178 -7.27 7.97 -8.64
CA VAL A 178 -6.58 6.72 -8.25
C VAL A 178 -5.11 6.78 -8.67
N THR A 179 -4.22 6.34 -7.81
CA THR A 179 -2.79 6.30 -8.13
C THR A 179 -2.09 5.04 -7.65
N SER A 180 -1.03 4.66 -8.37
CA SER A 180 -0.06 3.71 -7.85
C SER A 180 1.00 4.41 -7.02
N LYS A 181 1.84 3.64 -6.30
CA LYS A 181 2.97 4.09 -5.45
C LYS A 181 4.01 4.96 -6.22
N VAL A 182 3.60 6.17 -6.60
CA VAL A 182 4.31 7.12 -7.47
C VAL A 182 4.35 8.52 -6.84
N LEU A 183 3.73 8.70 -5.68
CA LEU A 183 3.78 9.98 -4.96
C LEU A 183 4.94 10.05 -3.96
N ASP A 184 5.92 9.16 -4.06
CA ASP A 184 6.86 8.97 -2.96
C ASP A 184 7.87 10.12 -2.78
N GLU A 185 8.18 10.95 -3.78
CA GLU A 185 9.10 12.09 -3.60
C GLU A 185 8.75 13.26 -4.55
N GLY A 186 8.35 14.41 -3.97
CA GLY A 186 8.32 15.71 -4.69
C GLY A 186 6.99 16.14 -5.35
N ILE A 187 5.88 15.42 -5.15
CA ILE A 187 4.57 15.82 -5.70
C ILE A 187 3.65 16.31 -4.58
N ASP A 188 3.16 17.55 -4.71
CA ASP A 188 2.13 18.13 -3.84
C ASP A 188 0.78 17.46 -4.13
N VAL A 189 0.32 16.60 -3.22
CA VAL A 189 -0.96 15.91 -3.36
C VAL A 189 -2.07 16.79 -2.80
N PRO A 190 -3.10 17.13 -3.59
CA PRO A 190 -4.14 18.03 -3.11
C PRO A 190 -4.97 17.44 -1.98
N ASP A 191 -5.53 18.33 -1.16
CA ASP A 191 -6.35 17.96 0.00
C ASP A 191 -7.53 17.06 -0.38
N ALA A 192 -7.72 15.99 0.38
CA ALA A 192 -8.83 15.05 0.23
C ALA A 192 -9.62 14.88 1.53
N ASP A 193 -10.92 14.59 1.40
CA ASP A 193 -11.82 14.30 2.52
C ASP A 193 -11.68 12.83 2.95
N VAL A 194 -11.43 11.95 1.96
CA VAL A 194 -11.38 10.50 2.17
C VAL A 194 -10.15 9.91 1.47
N GLY A 195 -9.38 9.13 2.21
CA GLY A 195 -8.30 8.31 1.68
C GLY A 195 -8.76 6.86 1.58
N ILE A 196 -8.42 6.18 0.50
CA ILE A 196 -8.66 4.74 0.36
C ILE A 196 -7.34 4.06 0.00
N ILE A 197 -6.95 3.08 0.78
CA ILE A 197 -5.78 2.25 0.56
C ILE A 197 -6.26 0.84 0.22
N LEU A 198 -6.03 0.42 -1.01
CA LEU A 198 -6.29 -0.94 -1.49
C LEU A 198 -4.96 -1.69 -1.44
N SER A 199 -4.78 -2.50 -0.40
CA SER A 199 -3.46 -3.06 -0.08
C SER A 199 -3.50 -4.53 0.20
N GLY A 200 -2.30 -5.11 0.16
CA GLY A 200 -2.08 -6.48 0.54
C GLY A 200 -0.71 -6.75 1.17
N THR A 201 -0.05 -5.71 1.69
CA THR A 201 1.26 -5.87 2.32
C THR A 201 1.44 -5.07 3.63
N GLY A 202 2.46 -5.47 4.38
CA GLY A 202 2.76 -5.12 5.77
C GLY A 202 3.20 -3.69 6.05
N SER A 203 3.87 -3.06 5.08
CA SER A 203 4.75 -1.90 5.32
C SER A 203 4.02 -0.58 5.03
N GLN A 204 3.00 -0.26 5.83
CA GLN A 204 2.09 0.87 5.56
C GLN A 204 2.04 1.96 6.62
N ARG A 205 2.74 1.84 7.75
CA ARG A 205 2.68 2.89 8.80
C ARG A 205 3.27 4.22 8.33
N ALA A 206 4.44 4.17 7.68
CA ALA A 206 5.05 5.38 7.11
C ALA A 206 4.19 5.97 5.98
N PHE A 207 3.56 5.12 5.15
CA PHE A 207 2.69 5.55 4.06
C PHE A 207 1.38 6.18 4.56
N ILE A 208 0.72 5.58 5.55
CA ILE A 208 -0.47 6.13 6.23
C ILE A 208 -0.14 7.50 6.84
N GLN A 209 1.04 7.65 7.43
CA GLN A 209 1.48 8.94 8.00
C GLN A 209 1.73 10.00 6.91
N ARG A 210 2.26 9.61 5.74
CA ARG A 210 2.35 10.50 4.57
C ARG A 210 0.96 10.90 4.07
N LEU A 211 0.03 9.95 3.98
CA LEU A 211 -1.36 10.21 3.61
C LEU A 211 -2.10 11.11 4.60
N GLY A 212 -1.79 10.98 5.89
CA GLY A 212 -2.36 11.83 6.93
C GLY A 212 -2.09 13.32 6.71
N ARG A 213 -1.05 13.68 5.96
CA ARG A 213 -0.76 15.07 5.57
C ARG A 213 -1.64 15.56 4.41
N ILE A 214 -2.19 14.64 3.63
CA ILE A 214 -3.04 14.89 2.46
C ILE A 214 -4.51 14.98 2.90
N LEU A 215 -4.88 14.25 3.95
CA LEU A 215 -6.24 14.28 4.50
C LEU A 215 -6.44 15.53 5.35
N ARG A 216 -7.48 16.33 5.05
CA ARG A 216 -7.86 17.49 5.85
C ARG A 216 -9.28 17.36 6.36
N LYS A 217 -9.48 17.79 7.61
CA LYS A 217 -10.79 17.93 8.22
C LYS A 217 -11.53 19.10 7.58
N LYS A 218 -12.76 18.90 7.13
CA LYS A 218 -13.69 20.00 6.79
C LYS A 218 -14.51 20.35 8.03
N GLU A 219 -15.00 21.60 8.11
CA GLU A 219 -15.90 22.01 9.18
C GLU A 219 -17.08 21.02 9.30
N GLY A 220 -17.26 20.45 10.49
CA GLY A 220 -18.28 19.45 10.78
C GLY A 220 -18.04 18.03 10.29
N LYS A 221 -16.95 17.71 9.57
CA LYS A 221 -16.67 16.35 9.06
C LYS A 221 -15.22 15.91 9.32
N GLU A 222 -15.07 14.77 10.00
CA GLU A 222 -13.78 14.11 10.21
C GLU A 222 -13.28 13.47 8.91
N ALA A 223 -11.98 13.60 8.61
CA ALA A 223 -11.37 12.91 7.48
C ALA A 223 -11.26 11.41 7.79
N VAL A 224 -11.51 10.55 6.80
CA VAL A 224 -11.51 9.09 6.99
C VAL A 224 -10.52 8.42 6.05
N LEU A 225 -9.73 7.50 6.59
CA LEU A 225 -8.83 6.65 5.85
C LEU A 225 -9.32 5.20 5.91
N TYR A 226 -9.71 4.65 4.76
CA TYR A 226 -10.08 3.24 4.61
C TYR A 226 -8.87 2.40 4.21
N GLU A 227 -8.59 1.32 4.95
CA GLU A 227 -7.62 0.28 4.57
C GLU A 227 -8.40 -0.99 4.21
N ILE A 228 -8.51 -1.31 2.92
CA ILE A 228 -9.19 -2.53 2.45
C ILE A 228 -8.15 -3.63 2.22
N VAL A 229 -8.28 -4.72 2.97
CA VAL A 229 -7.37 -5.88 2.97
C VAL A 229 -8.14 -7.17 2.73
N SER A 230 -7.50 -8.16 2.11
CA SER A 230 -8.14 -9.47 1.92
C SER A 230 -7.93 -10.31 3.17
N SER A 231 -9.03 -10.75 3.77
CA SER A 231 -9.06 -11.82 4.76
C SER A 231 -8.38 -13.05 4.16
N GLU A 232 -7.59 -13.78 4.95
CA GLU A 232 -7.13 -15.15 4.64
C GLU A 232 -5.91 -15.37 3.74
N THR A 233 -5.27 -14.32 3.22
CA THR A 233 -3.95 -14.49 2.60
C THR A 233 -2.85 -14.25 3.64
N SER A 234 -1.58 -14.53 3.32
CA SER A 234 -0.41 -14.19 4.17
C SER A 234 -0.37 -12.71 4.70
N GLU A 235 -1.30 -11.87 4.24
CA GLU A 235 -1.78 -10.62 4.83
C GLU A 235 -2.18 -10.72 6.32
N VAL A 236 -2.85 -11.79 6.78
CA VAL A 236 -3.28 -11.92 8.20
C VAL A 236 -2.11 -12.14 9.14
N ASN A 237 -1.08 -12.91 8.75
CA ASN A 237 0.12 -13.09 9.58
C ASN A 237 0.96 -11.81 9.67
N THR A 238 0.98 -11.03 8.59
CA THR A 238 1.63 -9.71 8.59
C THR A 238 0.84 -8.71 9.42
N ALA A 239 -0.50 -8.76 9.41
CA ALA A 239 -1.36 -7.95 10.25
C ALA A 239 -1.36 -8.38 11.74
N ARG A 240 -1.28 -9.68 12.05
CA ARG A 240 -1.24 -10.23 13.41
C ARG A 240 0.12 -10.03 14.09
N ARG A 241 1.25 -10.07 13.36
CA ARG A 241 2.56 -9.63 13.90
C ARG A 241 2.55 -8.17 14.39
N ARG A 242 1.60 -7.34 13.94
CA ARG A 242 1.42 -5.92 14.35
C ARG A 242 0.70 -5.74 15.70
N LYS A 243 0.15 -6.81 16.30
CA LYS A 243 -0.62 -6.78 17.56
C LYS A 243 0.23 -6.95 18.84
N ARG A 244 1.56 -6.97 18.77
CA ARG A 244 2.37 -6.84 20.00
C ARG A 244 2.30 -5.40 20.51
N PRO A 245 1.75 -5.13 21.70
CA PRO A 245 1.97 -3.86 22.37
C PRO A 245 3.48 -3.76 22.64
N LEU A 246 4.05 -2.57 22.48
CA LEU A 246 5.33 -2.25 23.08
C LEU A 246 5.17 -2.52 24.57
N LYS A 247 5.89 -3.53 25.11
CA LYS A 247 6.14 -3.60 26.55
C LYS A 247 6.85 -2.28 26.93
N GLN A 248 6.40 -1.74 28.07
CA GLN A 248 6.88 -0.49 28.68
C GLN A 248 8.39 -0.42 28.75
#